data_AF-A0A9N9EG88-F1
#
_entry.id   AF-A0A9N9EG88-F1
#
_cell.length_a   1.000
_cell.length_b   1.000
_cell.length_c   1.000
_cell.angle_alpha   90.00
_cell.angle_beta   90.00
_cell.angle_gamma   90.00
#
_symmetry.space_group_name_H-M   'P 1'
#
loop_
_entity.id
_entity.type
_entity.pdbx_description
1 polymer ?
#
loop_
_entity_poly.entity_id
_entity_poly.type
_entity_poly.pdbx_seq_one_letter_code
_entity_poly.pdbx_strand_id
1 'polypeptide(L)'
;IDIELLSEVVMTLLESMPQELHLNCKINIGHPIEDLTNITNNIVNLIEDADKYNWNYHRSYISRNTTTYWYYCSQRNTLASKPCKHLDMSKQRDTPSKERFDCGGILKIAINEATQTAKISLYHKNLHAPPINIAVSQNIKDFIKTNINLLPREIYARLINENLID
;
A
#
# COMPACT_ATOMS: atom_id res chain seq x y z
N ILE A 1 16.79 -6.02 -12.70
CA ILE A 1 15.39 -5.98 -13.15
C ILE A 1 15.06 -4.52 -13.34
N ASP A 2 14.40 -4.14 -14.42
CA ASP A 2 13.94 -2.75 -14.55
C ASP A 2 12.68 -2.54 -13.72
N ILE A 3 12.48 -1.32 -13.22
CA ILE A 3 11.35 -1.01 -12.32
C ILE A 3 10.00 -1.39 -12.95
N GLU A 4 9.88 -1.28 -14.27
CA GLU A 4 8.69 -1.61 -15.06
C GLU A 4 8.34 -3.12 -15.01
N LEU A 5 9.33 -3.98 -14.82
CA LEU A 5 9.15 -5.44 -14.75
C LEU A 5 8.89 -5.94 -13.33
N LEU A 6 8.91 -5.06 -12.33
CA LEU A 6 8.77 -5.46 -10.93
C LEU A 6 7.42 -6.13 -10.64
N SER A 7 6.33 -5.56 -11.15
CA SER A 7 4.98 -6.10 -10.96
C SER A 7 4.82 -7.47 -11.61
N GLU A 8 5.35 -7.66 -12.82
CA GLU A 8 5.33 -8.96 -13.51
C GLU A 8 6.05 -10.03 -12.69
N VAL A 9 7.25 -9.73 -12.17
CA VAL A 9 8.02 -10.67 -11.35
C VAL A 9 7.26 -11.07 -10.09
N VAL A 10 6.59 -10.12 -9.43
CA VAL A 10 5.75 -10.41 -8.26
C VAL A 10 4.55 -11.29 -8.64
N MET A 11 3.86 -10.98 -9.74
CA MET A 11 2.73 -11.77 -10.22
C MET A 11 3.14 -13.21 -10.55
N THR A 12 4.25 -13.42 -11.27
CA THR A 12 4.75 -14.76 -11.59
C THR A 12 5.09 -15.57 -10.34
N LEU A 13 5.62 -14.93 -9.28
CA LEU A 13 5.85 -15.63 -8.01
C LEU A 13 4.55 -16.08 -7.35
N LEU A 14 3.49 -15.27 -7.44
CA LEU A 14 2.17 -15.58 -6.87
C LEU A 14 1.41 -16.66 -7.66
N GLU A 15 1.58 -16.73 -8.97
CA GLU A 15 0.96 -17.77 -9.83
C GLU A 15 1.36 -19.19 -9.44
N SER A 16 2.51 -19.36 -8.78
CA SER A 16 2.95 -20.65 -8.23
C SER A 16 2.12 -21.15 -7.04
N MET A 17 1.07 -20.39 -6.64
CA MET A 17 0.21 -20.64 -5.47
C MET A 17 1.01 -20.91 -4.19
N PRO A 18 1.98 -20.05 -3.83
CA PRO A 18 2.81 -20.30 -2.67
C PRO A 18 2.02 -20.02 -1.37
N GLN A 19 2.45 -20.62 -0.26
CA GLN A 19 1.96 -20.24 1.08
C GLN A 19 2.66 -18.98 1.60
N GLU A 20 3.87 -18.73 1.11
CA GLU A 20 4.72 -17.60 1.50
C GLU A 20 5.23 -16.86 0.25
N LEU A 21 5.31 -15.53 0.31
CA LEU A 21 5.94 -14.73 -0.75
C LEU A 21 7.32 -14.27 -0.28
N HIS A 22 8.36 -14.63 -1.03
CA HIS A 22 9.71 -14.14 -0.80
C HIS A 22 10.33 -13.66 -2.12
N LEU A 23 10.72 -12.39 -2.13
CA LEU A 23 11.39 -11.76 -3.26
C LEU A 23 12.59 -10.98 -2.73
N ASN A 24 13.76 -11.23 -3.33
CA ASN A 24 14.94 -10.40 -3.14
C ASN A 24 15.50 -10.03 -4.50
N CYS A 25 15.38 -8.76 -4.88
CA CYS A 25 15.84 -8.31 -6.18
C CYS A 25 16.52 -6.95 -6.10
N LYS A 26 17.30 -6.67 -7.15
CA LYS A 26 17.93 -5.37 -7.37
C LYS A 26 17.34 -4.77 -8.63
N ILE A 27 16.86 -3.54 -8.51
CA ILE A 27 16.34 -2.76 -9.63
C ILE A 27 17.22 -1.55 -9.94
N ASN A 28 17.31 -1.21 -11.21
CA ASN A 28 17.91 0.03 -11.67
C ASN A 28 16.84 1.13 -11.66
N ILE A 29 17.18 2.31 -11.14
CA ILE A 29 16.25 3.45 -11.08
C ILE A 29 16.33 4.28 -12.38
N GLY A 30 17.36 4.06 -13.20
CA GLY A 30 17.45 4.55 -14.58
C GLY A 30 17.77 6.05 -14.73
N HIS A 31 17.36 6.88 -13.78
CA HIS A 31 17.53 8.33 -13.78
C HIS A 31 18.04 8.85 -12.44
N PRO A 32 18.68 10.04 -12.40
CA PRO A 32 19.07 10.67 -11.15
C PRO A 32 17.88 10.77 -10.20
N ILE A 33 18.07 10.27 -8.98
CA ILE A 33 17.10 10.41 -7.89
C ILE A 33 16.90 11.91 -7.59
N GLU A 34 15.82 12.49 -8.11
CA GLU A 34 15.36 13.83 -7.73
C GLU A 34 14.55 13.78 -6.44
N ASP A 35 13.72 12.74 -6.27
CA ASP A 35 12.90 12.51 -5.08
C ASP A 35 12.82 11.03 -4.69
N LEU A 36 13.52 10.68 -3.60
CA LEU A 36 13.50 9.34 -3.00
C LEU A 36 12.09 8.90 -2.59
N THR A 37 11.26 9.84 -2.14
CA THR A 37 9.90 9.55 -1.67
C THR A 37 9.05 9.10 -2.84
N ASN A 38 9.10 9.82 -3.96
CA ASN A 38 8.36 9.48 -5.16
C ASN A 38 8.78 8.11 -5.72
N ILE A 39 10.08 7.83 -5.80
CA ILE A 39 10.59 6.53 -6.25
C ILE A 39 10.13 5.41 -5.33
N THR A 40 10.22 5.60 -4.02
CA THR A 40 9.82 4.58 -3.05
C THR A 40 8.32 4.32 -3.12
N ASN A 41 7.50 5.38 -3.24
CA ASN A 41 6.06 5.26 -3.41
C ASN A 41 5.70 4.53 -4.72
N ASN A 42 6.40 4.81 -5.82
CA ASN A 42 6.20 4.10 -7.08
C ASN A 42 6.49 2.59 -6.94
N ILE A 43 7.62 2.23 -6.31
CA ILE A 43 7.96 0.83 -6.04
C ILE A 43 6.89 0.15 -5.17
N VAL A 44 6.43 0.82 -4.12
CA VAL A 44 5.37 0.29 -3.25
C VAL A 44 4.09 0.07 -4.05
N ASN A 45 3.62 1.06 -4.80
CA ASN A 45 2.41 0.96 -5.61
C ASN A 45 2.48 -0.19 -6.62
N LEU A 46 3.63 -0.36 -7.31
CA LEU A 46 3.83 -1.47 -8.24
C LEU A 46 3.73 -2.85 -7.57
N ILE A 47 4.19 -2.95 -6.32
CA ILE A 47 4.08 -4.17 -5.51
C ILE A 47 2.64 -4.37 -5.04
N GLU A 48 1.97 -3.34 -4.51
CA GLU A 48 0.56 -3.38 -4.07
C GLU A 48 -0.37 -3.74 -5.23
N ASP A 49 -0.13 -3.20 -6.41
CA ASP A 49 -0.89 -3.50 -7.62
C ASP A 49 -0.71 -4.96 -8.05
N ALA A 50 0.45 -5.56 -7.80
CA ALA A 50 0.74 -6.95 -8.14
C ALA A 50 0.23 -7.95 -7.08
N ASP A 51 0.54 -7.70 -5.80
CA ASP A 51 0.25 -8.61 -4.70
C ASP A 51 -1.11 -8.38 -4.03
N LYS A 52 -1.77 -7.26 -4.34
CA LYS A 52 -3.07 -6.82 -3.80
C LYS A 52 -3.08 -6.58 -2.29
N TYR A 53 -1.94 -6.55 -1.63
CA TYR A 53 -1.80 -6.14 -0.24
C TYR A 53 -1.51 -4.65 -0.13
N ASN A 54 -1.72 -4.08 1.05
CA ASN A 54 -1.30 -2.71 1.33
C ASN A 54 -0.12 -2.73 2.30
N TRP A 55 0.90 -1.93 2.03
CA TRP A 55 2.18 -1.84 2.71
C TRP A 55 2.28 -0.50 3.46
N ASN A 56 2.09 -0.54 4.77
CA ASN A 56 2.15 0.65 5.61
C ASN A 56 3.61 1.02 5.93
N TYR A 57 3.99 2.27 5.66
CA TYR A 57 5.28 2.79 6.09
C TYR A 57 5.46 2.63 7.60
N HIS A 58 6.63 2.12 8.00
CA HIS A 58 6.99 1.93 9.40
C HIS A 58 8.13 2.86 9.83
N ARG A 59 9.24 2.84 9.11
CA ARG A 59 10.42 3.66 9.42
C ARG A 59 11.38 3.74 8.24
N SER A 60 12.29 4.69 8.31
CA SER A 60 13.46 4.78 7.43
C SER A 60 14.76 4.83 8.24
N TYR A 61 15.86 4.54 7.56
CA TYR A 61 17.21 4.68 8.09
C TYR A 61 18.11 5.20 6.98
N ILE A 62 18.86 6.26 7.29
CA ILE A 62 19.81 6.87 6.37
C ILE A 62 21.22 6.44 6.78
N SER A 63 21.95 5.90 5.82
CA SER A 63 23.39 5.65 5.90
C SER A 63 24.11 6.46 4.82
N ARG A 64 25.46 6.47 4.82
CA ARG A 64 26.28 7.34 3.95
C ARG A 64 25.74 7.54 2.53
N ASN A 65 25.47 6.44 1.81
CA ASN A 65 25.02 6.48 0.41
C ASN A 65 23.73 5.68 0.21
N THR A 66 23.03 5.33 1.27
CA THR A 66 21.88 4.42 1.17
C THR A 66 20.81 4.79 2.17
N THR A 67 19.62 5.05 1.66
CA THR A 67 18.41 5.26 2.44
C THR A 67 17.56 4.01 2.36
N THR A 68 17.19 3.45 3.51
CA THR A 68 16.39 2.24 3.61
C THR A 68 15.05 2.54 4.22
N TYR A 69 13.99 2.05 3.61
CA TYR A 69 12.61 2.17 4.05
C TYR A 69 12.06 0.79 4.42
N TRP A 70 11.30 0.73 5.50
CA TRP A 70 10.58 -0.46 5.93
C TRP A 70 9.09 -0.20 5.93
N TYR A 71 8.37 -1.16 5.39
CA TYR A 71 6.93 -1.21 5.34
C TYR A 71 6.46 -2.52 5.94
N TYR A 72 5.32 -2.48 6.62
CA TYR A 72 4.65 -3.66 7.16
C TYR A 72 3.34 -3.90 6.44
N CYS A 73 2.98 -5.17 6.25
CA CYS A 73 1.65 -5.53 5.76
C CYS A 73 0.60 -4.86 6.66
N SER A 74 -0.34 -4.15 6.03
CA SER A 74 -1.34 -3.34 6.73
C SER A 74 -2.31 -4.17 7.57
N GLN A 75 -2.41 -5.48 7.35
CA GLN A 75 -3.21 -6.44 8.13
C GLN A 75 -2.38 -7.20 9.18
N ARG A 76 -1.11 -6.82 9.42
CA ARG A 76 -0.28 -7.47 10.44
C ARG A 76 -0.86 -7.27 11.85
N ASN A 77 -0.87 -8.34 12.64
CA ASN A 77 -1.31 -8.35 14.05
C ASN A 77 -0.58 -7.35 14.95
N THR A 78 0.70 -7.09 14.73
CA THR A 78 1.48 -6.12 15.52
C THR A 78 1.02 -4.67 15.32
N LEU A 79 0.20 -4.40 14.30
CA LEU A 79 -0.44 -3.11 14.06
C LEU A 79 -1.85 -3.02 14.68
N ALA A 80 -2.27 -4.02 15.48
CA ALA A 80 -3.53 -3.96 16.19
C ALA A 80 -3.50 -2.85 17.24
N SER A 81 -4.37 -1.86 17.08
CA SER A 81 -4.63 -0.87 18.13
C SER A 81 -5.50 -1.49 19.21
N LYS A 82 -5.36 -1.00 20.45
CA LYS A 82 -6.29 -1.35 21.52
C LYS A 82 -7.70 -0.87 21.12
N PRO A 83 -8.75 -1.70 21.27
CA PRO A 83 -10.11 -1.26 21.02
C PRO A 83 -10.44 -0.04 21.90
N CYS A 84 -10.77 1.09 21.29
CA CYS A 84 -11.22 2.29 21.98
C CYS A 84 -12.68 2.56 21.61
N LYS A 85 -13.56 1.62 21.98
CA LYS A 85 -14.99 1.81 21.78
C LYS A 85 -15.52 2.80 22.81
N HIS A 86 -16.38 3.72 22.37
CA HIS A 86 -17.07 4.63 23.25
C HIS A 86 -18.01 3.84 24.18
N LEU A 87 -18.10 4.19 25.47
CA LEU A 87 -18.93 3.47 26.45
C LEU A 87 -20.41 3.47 26.05
N ASP A 88 -20.91 4.63 25.61
CA ASP A 88 -22.24 4.78 25.01
C ASP A 88 -22.28 4.10 23.63
N MET A 89 -23.12 3.07 23.52
CA MET A 89 -23.34 2.28 22.30
C MET A 89 -23.82 3.14 21.12
N SER A 90 -24.60 4.19 21.36
CA SER A 90 -25.14 5.07 20.31
C SER A 90 -24.07 5.93 19.62
N LYS A 91 -22.89 6.03 20.24
CA LYS A 91 -21.74 6.80 19.74
C LYS A 91 -20.63 5.90 19.20
N GLN A 92 -20.84 4.59 19.19
CA GLN A 92 -19.91 3.67 18.53
C GLN A 92 -20.11 3.76 17.02
N ARG A 93 -19.01 3.69 16.27
CA ARG A 93 -19.10 3.60 14.80
C ARG A 93 -19.47 2.17 14.42
N ASP A 94 -20.28 2.02 13.38
CA ASP A 94 -20.69 0.71 12.84
C ASP A 94 -19.57 0.01 12.05
N THR A 95 -18.42 0.65 11.87
CA THR A 95 -17.32 0.07 11.11
C THR A 95 -16.67 -1.10 11.87
N PRO A 96 -16.67 -2.33 11.31
CA PRO A 96 -15.99 -3.45 11.92
C PRO A 96 -14.49 -3.20 11.97
N SER A 97 -13.82 -3.80 12.96
CA SER A 97 -12.36 -3.73 13.03
C SER A 97 -11.74 -4.49 11.86
N LYS A 98 -10.67 -3.93 11.28
CA LYS A 98 -9.92 -4.58 10.21
C LYS A 98 -9.34 -5.90 10.73
N GLU A 99 -9.60 -6.98 10.01
CA GLU A 99 -9.06 -8.30 10.35
C GLU A 99 -7.52 -8.28 10.33
N ARG A 100 -6.91 -9.00 11.28
CA ARG A 100 -5.47 -9.02 11.50
C ARG A 100 -4.93 -10.43 11.45
N PHE A 101 -3.73 -10.58 10.87
CA PHE A 101 -3.06 -11.86 10.69
C PHE A 101 -1.63 -11.83 11.22
N ASP A 102 -1.15 -12.96 11.69
CA ASP A 102 0.27 -13.17 12.01
C ASP A 102 1.06 -13.46 10.71
N CYS A 103 1.06 -12.49 9.80
CA CYS A 103 1.56 -12.68 8.44
C CYS A 103 3.07 -12.48 8.29
N GLY A 104 3.70 -11.81 9.26
CA GLY A 104 5.11 -11.44 9.18
C GLY A 104 5.48 -10.54 7.99
N GLY A 105 4.48 -9.98 7.29
CA GLY A 105 4.66 -9.19 6.07
C GLY A 105 5.57 -7.99 6.27
N ILE A 106 6.71 -7.98 5.58
CA ILE A 106 7.70 -6.91 5.54
C ILE A 106 8.11 -6.64 4.10
N LEU A 107 8.04 -5.38 3.70
CA LEU A 107 8.66 -4.86 2.48
C LEU A 107 9.78 -3.91 2.88
N LYS A 108 11.00 -4.19 2.42
CA LYS A 108 12.19 -3.39 2.67
C LYS A 108 12.74 -2.89 1.33
N ILE A 109 12.92 -1.58 1.21
CA ILE A 109 13.46 -0.94 0.01
C ILE A 109 14.71 -0.17 0.43
N ALA A 110 15.86 -0.54 -0.10
CA ALA A 110 17.14 0.15 0.15
C ALA A 110 17.63 0.81 -1.13
N ILE A 111 17.58 2.14 -1.18
CA ILE A 111 17.99 2.94 -2.34
C ILE A 111 19.42 3.41 -2.13
N ASN A 112 20.29 3.10 -3.08
CA ASN A 112 21.67 3.57 -3.10
C ASN A 112 21.82 4.70 -4.12
N GLU A 113 22.03 5.91 -3.63
CA GLU A 113 22.10 7.13 -4.45
C GLU A 113 23.35 7.18 -5.34
N ALA A 114 24.47 6.63 -4.88
CA ALA A 114 25.70 6.61 -5.67
C ALA A 114 25.61 5.70 -6.91
N THR A 115 24.87 4.59 -6.79
CA THR A 115 24.73 3.59 -7.86
C THR A 115 23.39 3.67 -8.58
N GLN A 116 22.48 4.55 -8.14
CA GLN A 116 21.12 4.70 -8.70
C GLN A 116 20.36 3.37 -8.77
N THR A 117 20.50 2.55 -7.72
CA THR A 117 19.86 1.23 -7.63
C THR A 117 19.06 1.09 -6.36
N ALA A 118 17.97 0.34 -6.42
CA ALA A 118 17.22 -0.07 -5.25
C ALA A 118 17.32 -1.58 -5.04
N LYS A 119 17.59 -2.00 -3.80
CA LYS A 119 17.45 -3.39 -3.37
C LYS A 119 16.09 -3.54 -2.69
N ILE A 120 15.27 -4.42 -3.24
CA ILE A 120 13.94 -4.74 -2.74
C ILE A 120 14.01 -6.09 -2.05
N SER A 121 13.47 -6.17 -0.84
CA SER A 121 13.31 -7.41 -0.09
C SER A 121 11.88 -7.46 0.44
N LEU A 122 11.08 -8.32 -0.16
CA LEU A 122 9.69 -8.57 0.19
C LEU A 122 9.60 -9.95 0.82
N TYR A 123 9.02 -10.01 2.02
CA TYR A 123 8.78 -11.24 2.74
C TYR A 123 7.37 -11.22 3.33
N HIS A 124 6.59 -12.24 3.02
CA HIS A 124 5.24 -12.41 3.55
C HIS A 124 5.02 -13.89 3.87
N LYS A 125 5.19 -14.24 5.15
CA LYS A 125 5.23 -15.64 5.61
C LYS A 125 3.90 -16.36 5.40
N ASN A 126 2.80 -15.76 5.83
CA ASN A 126 1.48 -16.36 5.69
C ASN A 126 0.65 -15.50 4.76
N LEU A 127 0.52 -15.88 3.50
CA LEU A 127 -0.39 -15.22 2.56
C LEU A 127 -1.84 -15.46 3.01
N HIS A 128 -2.52 -14.37 3.39
CA HIS A 128 -3.88 -14.37 3.88
C HIS A 128 -4.81 -13.69 2.88
N ALA A 129 -6.10 -13.61 3.18
CA ALA A 129 -7.00 -12.84 2.35
C ALA A 129 -6.53 -11.37 2.27
N PRO A 130 -6.34 -10.81 1.06
CA PRO A 130 -5.99 -9.40 0.89
C PRO A 130 -7.13 -8.50 1.42
N PRO A 131 -6.87 -7.21 1.69
CA PRO A 131 -7.91 -6.31 2.14
C PRO A 131 -8.96 -6.12 1.04
N ILE A 132 -10.22 -5.92 1.45
CA ILE A 132 -11.30 -5.57 0.51
C ILE A 132 -10.93 -4.25 -0.17
N ASN A 133 -10.91 -4.26 -1.50
CA ASN A 133 -10.68 -3.06 -2.27
C ASN A 133 -11.91 -2.15 -2.20
N ILE A 134 -11.79 -1.07 -1.42
CA ILE A 134 -12.81 -0.02 -1.27
C ILE A 134 -12.51 1.21 -2.14
N ALA A 135 -11.62 1.08 -3.12
CA ALA A 135 -11.31 2.18 -4.02
C ALA A 135 -12.56 2.54 -4.85
N VAL A 136 -12.88 3.83 -4.87
CA VAL A 136 -13.90 4.38 -5.76
C VAL A 136 -13.37 4.49 -7.19
N SER A 137 -14.28 4.40 -8.16
CA SER A 137 -13.94 4.51 -9.58
C SER A 137 -13.28 5.86 -9.91
N GLN A 138 -12.52 5.91 -11.00
CA GLN A 138 -11.87 7.15 -11.43
C GLN A 138 -12.90 8.25 -11.74
N ASN A 139 -14.07 7.88 -12.28
CA ASN A 139 -15.20 8.78 -12.48
C ASN A 139 -15.61 9.47 -11.17
N ILE A 140 -15.79 8.71 -10.08
CA ILE A 140 -16.13 9.29 -8.77
C ILE A 140 -15.01 10.21 -8.26
N LYS A 141 -13.73 9.84 -8.46
CA LYS A 141 -12.60 10.70 -8.07
C LYS A 141 -12.59 12.02 -8.84
N ASP A 142 -12.83 11.97 -10.14
CA ASP A 142 -12.87 13.16 -11.00
C ASP A 142 -14.10 14.03 -10.71
N PHE A 143 -15.22 13.41 -10.38
CA PHE A 143 -16.41 14.10 -9.90
C PHE A 143 -16.13 14.89 -8.62
N ILE A 144 -15.49 14.25 -7.62
CA ILE A 144 -15.12 14.89 -6.35
C ILE A 144 -14.16 16.06 -6.62
N LYS A 145 -13.15 15.88 -7.49
CA LYS A 145 -12.20 16.94 -7.84
C LYS A 145 -12.88 18.14 -8.49
N THR A 146 -13.78 17.88 -9.44
CA THR A 146 -14.54 18.93 -10.14
C THR A 146 -15.47 19.70 -9.20
N ASN A 147 -15.92 19.05 -8.11
CA ASN A 147 -16.85 19.61 -7.13
C ASN A 147 -16.19 19.94 -5.78
N ILE A 148 -14.86 20.08 -5.72
CA ILE A 148 -14.10 20.24 -4.46
C ILE A 148 -14.53 21.46 -3.62
N ASN A 149 -15.16 22.45 -4.26
CA ASN A 149 -15.65 23.66 -3.62
C ASN A 149 -16.98 23.46 -2.86
N LEU A 150 -17.64 22.31 -3.01
CA LEU A 150 -18.88 21.99 -2.31
C LEU A 150 -18.61 21.31 -0.97
N LEU A 151 -19.60 21.35 -0.08
CA LEU A 151 -19.50 20.61 1.18
C LEU A 151 -19.57 19.09 0.91
N PRO A 152 -18.89 18.25 1.72
CA PRO A 152 -18.92 16.80 1.55
C PRO A 152 -20.33 16.21 1.46
N ARG A 153 -21.29 16.74 2.23
CA ARG A 153 -22.70 16.32 2.19
C ARG A 153 -23.37 16.62 0.85
N GLU A 154 -23.00 17.71 0.19
CA GLU A 154 -23.57 18.14 -1.09
C GLU A 154 -22.97 17.32 -2.23
N ILE A 155 -21.66 17.05 -2.16
CA ILE A 155 -20.98 16.12 -3.08
C ILE A 155 -21.63 14.74 -2.98
N TYR A 156 -21.85 14.23 -1.75
CA TYR A 156 -22.50 12.94 -1.53
C TYR A 156 -23.93 12.89 -2.08
N ALA A 157 -24.75 13.90 -1.79
CA ALA A 157 -26.11 13.97 -2.34
C ALA A 157 -26.13 13.99 -3.88
N ARG A 158 -25.17 14.69 -4.52
CA ARG A 158 -25.06 14.69 -5.98
C ARG A 158 -24.60 13.33 -6.54
N LEU A 159 -23.65 12.68 -5.88
CA LEU A 159 -23.20 11.35 -6.28
C LEU A 159 -24.34 10.33 -6.27
N ILE A 160 -25.25 10.39 -5.27
CA ILE A 160 -26.47 9.58 -5.25
C ILE A 160 -27.41 9.97 -6.39
N ASN A 161 -27.69 11.26 -6.57
CA ASN A 161 -28.61 11.74 -7.61
C ASN A 161 -28.15 11.37 -9.03
N GLU A 162 -26.84 11.29 -9.25
CA GLU A 162 -26.24 10.87 -10.52
C GLU A 162 -26.10 9.34 -10.65
N ASN A 163 -26.58 8.56 -9.66
CA ASN A 163 -26.45 7.11 -9.56
C ASN A 163 -24.99 6.63 -9.69
N LEU A 164 -24.05 7.41 -9.15
CA LEU A 164 -22.62 7.08 -9.14
C LEU A 164 -22.24 6.26 -7.91
N ILE A 165 -23.05 6.32 -6.85
CA ILE A 165 -22.93 5.53 -5.62
C ILE A 165 -24.34 5.19 -5.10
N ASP A 166 -24.43 4.08 -4.35
CA ASP A 166 -25.65 3.63 -3.67
C ASP A 166 -25.76 4.16 -2.23
#